data_AF-F3AJQ5-F1
#
_entry.id   AF-F3AJQ5-F1
#
_cell.length_a   1.000
_cell.length_b   1.000
_cell.length_c   1.000
_cell.angle_alpha   90.00
_cell.angle_beta   90.00
_cell.angle_gamma   90.00
#
_symmetry.space_group_name_H-M   'P 1'
#
loop_
_entity.id
_entity.type
_entity.pdbx_description
1 polymer ?
#
loop_
_entity_poly.entity_id
_entity_poly.type
_entity_poly.pdbx_seq_one_letter_code
_entity_poly.pdbx_strand_id
1 'polypeptide(L)' 'MMRVSEVARLFGVSSVTIRNWVDTGRLKCRRLPSGVRVFDENEVNRVYQKYMSSIEGGDRYVESKQEI' A
#
# COMPACT_ATOMS: atom_id res chain seq x y z
N MET A 1 -7.64 12.05 0.18
CA MET A 1 -7.76 10.69 0.77
C MET A 1 -7.74 9.68 -0.35
N MET A 2 -6.94 8.64 -0.23
CA MET A 2 -6.74 7.64 -1.28
C MET A 2 -7.54 6.36 -0.99
N ARG A 3 -7.94 5.64 -2.03
CA ARG A 3 -8.52 4.28 -1.98
C ARG A 3 -7.43 3.22 -2.02
N VAL A 4 -7.76 1.99 -1.64
CA VAL A 4 -6.84 0.83 -1.70
C VAL A 4 -6.20 0.68 -3.09
N SER A 5 -6.99 0.82 -4.16
CA SER A 5 -6.50 0.67 -5.54
C SER A 5 -5.49 1.76 -5.94
N GLU A 6 -5.68 2.99 -5.48
CA GLU A 6 -4.77 4.11 -5.76
C GLU A 6 -3.43 3.91 -5.04
N VAL A 7 -3.48 3.48 -3.77
CA VAL A 7 -2.28 3.13 -3.01
C VAL A 7 -1.56 1.93 -3.65
N ALA A 8 -2.31 0.91 -4.07
CA ALA A 8 -1.74 -0.26 -4.74
C ALA A 8 -0.97 0.12 -6.01
N ARG A 9 -1.55 1.00 -6.83
CA ARG A 9 -0.91 1.52 -8.04
C ARG A 9 0.36 2.33 -7.73
N LEU A 10 0.32 3.17 -6.69
CA LEU A 10 1.48 3.95 -6.26
C LEU A 10 2.65 3.04 -5.85
N PHE A 11 2.38 1.99 -5.07
CA PHE A 11 3.40 1.06 -4.58
C PHE A 11 3.83 0.01 -5.60
N GLY A 12 3.10 -0.13 -6.72
CA GLY A 12 3.35 -1.17 -7.71
C GLY A 12 3.05 -2.57 -7.19
N VAL A 13 2.07 -2.73 -6.30
CA VAL A 13 1.68 -4.02 -5.69
C VAL A 13 0.18 -4.26 -5.83
N SER A 14 -0.28 -5.46 -5.50
CA SER A 14 -1.71 -5.78 -5.56
C SER A 14 -2.54 -5.07 -4.47
N SER A 15 -3.83 -4.88 -4.71
CA SER A 15 -4.77 -4.41 -3.68
C SER A 15 -4.95 -5.41 -2.53
N VAL A 16 -4.60 -6.69 -2.72
CA VAL A 16 -4.52 -7.68 -1.63
C VAL A 16 -3.34 -7.37 -0.73
N THR A 17 -2.16 -7.12 -1.29
CA THR A 17 -0.94 -6.76 -0.57
C THR A 17 -1.15 -5.51 0.29
N ILE A 18 -1.80 -4.48 -0.23
CA ILE A 18 -2.16 -3.28 0.56
C ILE A 18 -3.10 -3.60 1.71
N ARG A 19 -4.11 -4.47 1.51
CA ARG A 19 -5.00 -4.90 2.59
C ARG A 19 -4.24 -5.67 3.67
N ASN A 20 -3.35 -6.58 3.27
CA ASN A 20 -2.51 -7.32 4.19
C ASN A 20 -1.61 -6.37 5.00
N TRP A 21 -1.01 -5.34 4.38
CA TRP A 21 -0.22 -4.35 5.11
C TRP A 21 -1.05 -3.54 6.12
N VAL A 22 -2.31 -3.28 5.82
CA VAL A 22 -3.23 -2.68 6.79
C VAL A 22 -3.50 -3.63 7.94
N ASP A 23 -3.83 -4.87 7.62
CA ASP A 23 -4.23 -5.87 8.62
C ASP A 23 -3.03 -6.29 9.50
N THR A 24 -1.79 -6.19 9.02
CA THR A 24 -0.55 -6.39 9.80
C THR A 24 0.02 -5.10 10.41
N GLY A 25 -0.61 -3.94 10.20
CA GLY A 25 -0.21 -2.67 10.80
C GLY A 25 0.97 -1.95 10.12
N ARG A 26 1.46 -2.45 8.98
CA ARG A 26 2.49 -1.80 8.16
C ARG A 26 1.99 -0.51 7.50
N LEU A 27 0.69 -0.39 7.23
CA LEU A 27 0.08 0.81 6.68
C LEU A 27 -1.20 1.17 7.43
N LYS A 28 -1.38 2.44 7.80
CA LYS A 28 -2.58 2.89 8.51
C LYS A 28 -3.68 3.31 7.54
N CYS A 29 -4.93 2.98 7.87
CA CYS A 29 -6.10 3.47 7.16
C CYS A 29 -7.22 3.86 8.12
N ARG A 30 -8.18 4.65 7.63
CA ARG A 30 -9.46 4.89 8.27
C ARG A 30 -10.55 4.13 7.53
N ARG A 31 -11.54 3.61 8.26
CA ARG A 31 -12.77 3.07 7.66
C ARG A 31 -13.84 4.14 7.64
N LEU A 32 -14.45 4.36 6.49
CA LEU A 32 -15.67 5.16 6.37
C LEU A 32 -16.87 4.42 6.98
N PRO A 33 -17.99 5.09 7.29
CA PRO A 33 -19.21 4.42 7.73
C PRO A 33 -19.69 3.33 6.75
N SER A 34 -19.40 3.50 5.45
CA SER A 34 -19.68 2.49 4.42
C SER A 34 -18.76 1.26 4.46
N GLY A 35 -17.78 1.20 5.36
CA GLY A 35 -16.79 0.13 5.46
C GLY A 35 -15.59 0.27 4.51
N VAL A 36 -15.59 1.26 3.61
CA VAL A 36 -14.48 1.51 2.68
C VAL A 36 -13.23 1.98 3.44
N ARG A 37 -12.08 1.35 3.14
CA ARG A 37 -10.76 1.79 3.63
C ARG A 37 -10.29 3.00 2.82
N VAL A 38 -9.93 4.07 3.52
CA VAL A 38 -9.33 5.28 2.94
C VAL A 38 -8.05 5.64 3.67
N PHE A 39 -7.10 6.17 2.93
CA PHE A 39 -5.75 6.47 3.40
C PHE A 39 -5.50 7.97 3.36
N ASP A 40 -4.76 8.45 4.36
CA ASP A 40 -4.22 9.80 4.34
C ASP A 40 -3.01 9.84 3.40
N GLU A 41 -2.99 10.82 2.50
CA GLU A 41 -1.97 10.91 1.45
C GLU A 41 -0.58 11.19 2.02
N ASN A 42 -0.48 11.99 3.09
CA ASN A 42 0.80 12.30 3.71
C ASN A 42 1.40 11.05 4.40
N GLU A 43 0.57 10.25 5.08
CA GLU A 43 1.02 8.98 5.65
C GLU A 43 1.45 7.98 4.57
N VAL A 44 0.66 7.88 3.49
CA VAL A 44 0.99 7.02 2.35
C VAL A 44 2.33 7.42 1.75
N ASN A 45 2.57 8.71 1.52
CA ASN A 45 3.84 9.20 0.98
C ASN A 45 5.00 8.93 1.93
N ARG A 46 4.85 9.13 3.25
CA ARG A 46 5.88 8.77 4.24
C ARG A 46 6.28 7.29 4.16
N VAL A 47 5.30 6.40 4.10
CA VAL A 47 5.54 4.95 3.97
C VAL A 47 6.15 4.62 2.61
N TYR A 48 5.73 5.29 1.54
CA TYR A 48 6.25 5.10 0.20
C TYR A 48 7.73 5.47 0.08
N GLN A 49 8.15 6.61 0.66
CA GLN A 49 9.56 6.99 0.69
C GLN A 49 10.41 5.94 1.41
N LYS A 50 9.97 5.47 2.59
CA LYS A 50 10.65 4.39 3.30
C LYS A 50 10.71 3.09 2.50
N TYR A 51 9.63 2.77 1.78
CA TYR A 51 9.56 1.61 0.90
C TYR A 51 10.57 1.73 -0.25
N MET A 52 10.60 2.85 -0.98
CA MET A 52 11.57 3.09 -2.05
C MET A 52 13.01 3.01 -1.56
N SER A 53 13.34 3.65 -0.44
CA SER A 53 14.69 3.57 0.15
C SER A 53 15.09 2.13 0.53
N SER A 54 14.13 1.27 0.88
CA SER A 54 14.40 -0.14 1.17
C SER A 54 14.65 -0.99 -0.09
N ILE A 55 14.01 -0.64 -1.22
CA ILE A 55 14.18 -1.38 -2.48
C ILE A 55 15.52 -1.04 -3.14
N GLU A 56 15.94 0.23 -3.03
CA GLU A 56 17.24 0.69 -3.50
C GLU A 56 18.42 0.08 -2.71
N GLY A 57 18.17 -0.36 -1.48
CA GLY A 57 19.17 -0.95 -0.57
C GLY A 57 19.43 -2.45 -0.71
N GLY A 58 18.68 -3.17 -1.55
CA GLY A 58 18.86 -4.60 -1.79
C GLY A 58 17.61 -5.43 -1.58
N ASP A 59 17.35 -6.29 -2.56
CA ASP A 59 16.28 -7.28 -2.68
C ASP A 59 14.92 -6.76 -3.23
N ARG A 60 14.75 -6.90 -4.55
CA ARG A 60 13.50 -6.68 -5.28
C ARG A 60 12.54 -7.83 -5.00
N TYR A 61 11.73 -7.73 -3.95
CA TYR A 61 10.50 -8.51 -3.84
C TYR A 61 9.42 -7.90 -4.76
N VAL A 62 9.51 -8.19 -6.05
CA VAL A 62 8.42 -7.95 -7.00
C VAL A 62 7.48 -9.15 -6.88
N GLU A 63 6.40 -9.00 -6.12
CA GLU A 63 5.34 -10.00 -6.06
C GLU A 63 4.59 -9.97 -7.41
N SER A 64 5.15 -10.68 -8.38
CA SER A 64 4.51 -11.03 -9.63
C SER A 64 3.48 -12.12 -9.37
N LYS A 65 2.20 -11.79 -9.58
CA LYS A 65 1.04 -12.66 -9.92
C LYS A 65 -0.23 -11.79 -9.87
N GLN A 66 -1.16 -11.82 -10.81
CA GLN A 66 -1.41 -12.74 -11.92
C GLN A 66 -2.35 -12.03 -12.91
N GLU A 67 -2.16 -12.30 -14.21
CA GLU A 67 -3.13 -12.03 -15.28
C GLU A 67 -4.53 -12.55 -14.91
N ILE A 68 -5.55 -11.82 -15.35
CA ILE A 68 -6.88 -12.39 -15.65
C ILE A 68 -7.01 -12.39 -17.16
#